data_AF-A0A101SMG1-F1
#
_entry.id   AF-A0A101SMG1-F1
#
_cell.length_a   1.000
_cell.length_b   1.000
_cell.length_c   1.000
_cell.angle_alpha   90.00
_cell.angle_beta   90.00
_cell.angle_gamma   90.00
#
_symmetry.space_group_name_H-M   'P 1'
#
loop_
_entity.id
_entity.type
_entity.pdbx_description
1 polymer ?
#
loop_
_entity_poly.entity_id
_entity_poly.type
_entity_poly.pdbx_seq_one_letter_code
_entity_poly.pdbx_strand_id
1 'polypeptide(L)'
;MRERLAGQPRPEQDRELLDLVSRRAAEALGHGDTGAVGSGQAFRDLGFDSLTAVELCNRLSAETGLKLPSTLVFDHPTPRHLAVFLGNELLGEEGPDAETALVADLDRLASTISRLSPEMSARALAVARLRSMLAELGDQNEGEPKASVSQQLEAASDDEIFDFINRELGRS
;
A
#
# COMPACT_ATOMS: atom_id res chain seq x y z
N MET A 1 -10.82 -24.92 -1.98
CA MET A 1 -10.62 -23.57 -1.40
C MET A 1 -11.20 -22.49 -2.31
N ARG A 2 -10.71 -22.35 -3.55
CA ARG A 2 -11.16 -21.32 -4.51
C ARG A 2 -12.68 -21.25 -4.72
N GLU A 3 -13.35 -22.39 -4.96
CA GLU A 3 -14.82 -22.44 -5.13
C GLU A 3 -15.59 -22.00 -3.87
N ARG A 4 -15.02 -22.20 -2.68
CA ARG A 4 -15.66 -21.85 -1.40
C ARG A 4 -15.59 -20.34 -1.14
N LEU A 5 -14.51 -19.70 -1.59
CA LEU A 5 -14.29 -18.25 -1.47
C LEU A 5 -15.02 -17.46 -2.57
N ALA A 6 -15.06 -17.97 -3.80
CA ALA A 6 -15.65 -17.25 -4.94
C ALA A 6 -17.15 -16.94 -4.80
N GLY A 7 -17.86 -17.65 -3.93
CA GLY A 7 -19.28 -17.40 -3.62
C GLY A 7 -19.54 -16.43 -2.45
N GLN A 8 -18.48 -15.94 -1.79
CA GLN A 8 -18.60 -15.10 -0.59
C GLN A 8 -18.26 -13.63 -0.88
N PRO A 9 -18.80 -12.67 -0.12
CA PRO A 9 -18.34 -11.28 -0.11
C PRO A 9 -16.87 -11.17 0.34
N ARG A 10 -16.11 -10.20 -0.20
CA ARG A 10 -14.69 -9.97 0.15
C ARG A 10 -14.37 -9.95 1.67
N PRO A 11 -15.16 -9.29 2.54
CA PRO A 11 -14.90 -9.30 3.98
C PRO A 11 -15.00 -10.70 4.62
N GLU A 12 -15.82 -11.58 4.05
CA GLU A 12 -15.97 -12.97 4.51
C GLU A 12 -14.82 -13.84 3.98
N GLN A 13 -14.41 -13.62 2.73
CA GLN A 13 -13.23 -14.25 2.15
C GLN A 13 -11.96 -13.94 2.97
N ASP A 14 -11.75 -12.66 3.32
CA ASP A 14 -10.60 -12.20 4.11
C ASP A 14 -10.57 -12.83 5.50
N ARG A 15 -11.73 -12.93 6.16
CA ARG A 15 -11.85 -13.57 7.47
C ARG A 15 -11.54 -15.07 7.38
N GLU A 16 -12.07 -15.74 6.37
CA GLU A 16 -11.85 -17.17 6.19
C GLU A 16 -10.38 -17.50 5.89
N LEU A 17 -9.72 -16.68 5.07
CA LEU A 17 -8.30 -16.81 4.78
C LEU A 17 -7.44 -16.49 6.01
N LEU A 18 -7.82 -15.47 6.78
CA LEU A 18 -7.13 -15.15 8.02
C LEU A 18 -7.26 -16.28 9.05
N ASP A 19 -8.44 -16.86 9.21
CA ASP A 19 -8.66 -18.00 10.10
C ASP A 19 -7.87 -19.23 9.65
N LEU A 20 -7.80 -19.49 8.33
CA LEU A 20 -6.95 -20.53 7.76
C LEU A 20 -5.47 -20.32 8.14
N VAL A 21 -4.94 -19.11 7.89
CA VAL A 21 -3.53 -18.80 8.17
C VAL A 21 -3.24 -18.90 9.66
N SER A 22 -4.07 -18.30 10.52
CA SER A 22 -3.88 -18.33 11.98
C SER A 22 -3.94 -19.74 12.54
N ARG A 23 -4.86 -20.57 12.05
CA ARG A 23 -4.97 -21.98 12.44
C ARG A 23 -3.75 -22.79 12.06
N ARG A 24 -3.28 -22.66 10.81
CA ARG A 24 -2.07 -23.37 10.37
C ARG A 24 -0.80 -22.85 11.04
N ALA A 25 -0.77 -21.57 11.38
CA ALA A 25 0.32 -21.00 12.14
C ALA A 25 0.38 -21.55 13.56
N ALA A 26 -0.76 -21.66 14.25
CA ALA A 26 -0.84 -22.27 15.58
C ALA A 26 -0.38 -23.73 15.54
N GLU A 27 -0.84 -24.51 14.56
CA GLU A 27 -0.42 -25.90 14.39
C GLU A 27 1.08 -26.06 14.11
N ALA A 28 1.67 -25.18 13.28
CA ALA A 28 3.10 -25.20 12.98
C ALA A 28 3.97 -24.86 14.20
N LEU A 29 3.44 -24.04 15.12
CA LEU A 29 4.08 -23.75 16.41
C LEU A 29 3.79 -24.81 17.49
N GLY A 30 2.98 -25.83 17.18
CA GLY A 30 2.53 -26.83 18.16
C GLY A 30 1.55 -26.28 19.20
N HIS A 31 0.93 -25.13 18.93
CA HIS A 31 -0.13 -24.56 19.75
C HIS A 31 -1.48 -25.15 19.33
N GLY A 32 -2.23 -25.68 20.30
CA GLY A 32 -3.58 -26.21 20.06
C GLY A 32 -4.65 -25.13 19.94
N ASP A 33 -4.34 -23.88 20.29
CA ASP A 33 -5.28 -22.76 20.28
C ASP A 33 -4.90 -21.73 19.21
N THR A 34 -5.84 -21.44 18.32
CA THR A 34 -5.69 -20.45 17.24
C THR A 34 -5.78 -19.01 17.75
N GLY A 35 -6.36 -18.79 18.94
CA GLY A 35 -6.42 -17.48 19.59
C GLY A 35 -5.06 -16.93 20.04
N ALA A 36 -4.04 -17.79 20.12
CA ALA A 36 -2.67 -17.39 20.43
C ALA A 36 -1.96 -16.66 19.27
N VAL A 37 -2.49 -16.76 18.04
CA VAL A 37 -1.90 -16.12 16.86
C VAL A 37 -2.63 -14.81 16.57
N GLY A 38 -2.06 -13.70 17.03
CA GLY A 38 -2.60 -12.36 16.75
C GLY A 38 -2.49 -12.01 15.26
N SER A 39 -3.59 -11.57 14.63
CA SER A 39 -3.64 -11.31 13.18
C SER A 39 -2.63 -10.27 12.68
N GLY A 40 -2.23 -9.33 13.55
CA GLY A 40 -1.23 -8.30 13.28
C GLY A 40 0.13 -8.55 13.92
N GLN A 41 0.29 -9.64 14.68
CA GLN A 41 1.56 -9.97 15.32
C GLN A 41 2.50 -10.59 14.29
N ALA A 42 3.77 -10.20 14.34
CA ALA A 42 4.75 -10.75 13.42
C ALA A 42 5.03 -12.23 13.73
N PHE A 43 5.17 -13.06 12.71
CA PHE A 43 5.50 -14.47 12.86
C PHE A 43 6.79 -14.69 13.67
N ARG A 44 7.81 -13.85 13.47
CA ARG A 44 9.03 -13.86 14.29
C ARG A 44 8.73 -13.70 15.78
N ASP A 45 7.84 -12.76 16.12
CA ASP A 45 7.51 -12.45 17.50
C ASP A 45 6.60 -13.54 18.13
N LEU A 46 6.03 -14.42 17.29
CA LEU A 46 5.32 -15.64 17.68
C LEU A 46 6.26 -16.86 17.79
N GLY A 47 7.55 -16.72 17.47
CA GLY A 47 8.53 -17.80 17.54
C GLY A 47 8.75 -18.58 16.25
N PHE A 48 8.30 -18.06 15.10
CA PHE A 48 8.63 -18.68 13.81
C PHE A 48 10.13 -18.56 13.48
N ASP A 49 10.68 -19.68 13.05
CA ASP A 49 12.02 -19.87 12.51
C ASP A 49 11.95 -20.43 11.08
N SER A 50 13.10 -20.81 10.51
CA SER A 50 13.15 -21.36 9.15
C SER A 50 12.39 -22.68 8.99
N LEU A 51 12.32 -23.53 10.01
CA LEU A 51 11.68 -24.84 9.92
C LEU A 51 10.16 -24.71 10.02
N THR A 52 9.69 -23.96 11.01
CA THR A 52 8.26 -23.67 11.23
C THR A 52 7.67 -22.83 10.09
N ALA A 53 8.46 -21.94 9.47
CA ALA A 53 8.05 -21.22 8.26
C ALA A 53 7.83 -22.16 7.07
N VAL A 54 8.74 -23.13 6.84
CA VAL A 54 8.58 -24.15 5.81
C VAL A 54 7.34 -25.01 6.09
N GLU A 55 7.12 -25.39 7.34
CA GLU A 55 5.95 -26.19 7.72
C GLU A 55 4.63 -25.46 7.46
N LEU A 56 4.54 -24.18 7.85
CA LEU A 56 3.38 -23.34 7.55
C LEU A 56 3.14 -23.23 6.04
N CYS A 57 4.17 -22.92 5.24
CA CYS A 57 4.04 -22.82 3.79
C CYS A 57 3.59 -24.16 3.16
N ASN A 58 4.10 -25.30 3.64
CA ASN A 58 3.71 -26.62 3.17
C ASN A 58 2.23 -26.92 3.48
N ARG A 59 1.79 -26.62 4.71
CA ARG A 59 0.40 -26.81 5.14
C ARG A 59 -0.57 -25.94 4.33
N LEU A 60 -0.22 -24.67 4.15
CA LEU A 60 -1.00 -23.74 3.33
C LEU A 60 -1.03 -24.18 1.87
N SER A 61 0.09 -24.63 1.30
CA SER A 61 0.16 -25.15 -0.06
C SER A 61 -0.77 -26.34 -0.26
N ALA A 62 -0.84 -27.26 0.72
CA ALA A 62 -1.70 -28.43 0.65
C ALA A 62 -3.20 -28.09 0.64
N GLU A 63 -3.63 -27.05 1.37
CA GLU A 63 -5.04 -26.64 1.42
C GLU A 63 -5.47 -25.72 0.27
N THR A 64 -4.56 -24.85 -0.14
CA THR A 64 -4.84 -23.84 -1.16
C THR A 64 -4.58 -24.38 -2.57
N GLY A 65 -3.74 -25.40 -2.70
CA GLY A 65 -3.26 -25.91 -3.99
C GLY A 65 -2.21 -25.01 -4.64
N LEU A 66 -1.76 -23.95 -3.96
CA LEU A 66 -0.73 -23.04 -4.43
C LEU A 66 0.67 -23.61 -4.20
N LYS A 67 1.64 -23.16 -5.00
CA LYS A 67 3.06 -23.42 -4.75
C LYS A 67 3.65 -22.24 -3.97
N LEU A 68 3.70 -22.37 -2.65
CA LEU A 68 4.16 -21.30 -1.77
C LEU A 68 5.65 -21.47 -1.45
N PRO A 69 6.54 -20.52 -1.80
CA PRO A 69 7.92 -20.57 -1.37
C PRO A 69 8.03 -20.41 0.16
N SER A 70 9.03 -21.06 0.75
CA SER A 70 9.28 -21.02 2.20
C SER A 70 9.74 -19.66 2.73
N THR A 71 10.02 -18.70 1.84
CA THR A 71 10.38 -17.32 2.22
C THR A 71 9.16 -16.44 2.49
N LEU A 72 7.95 -16.88 2.13
CA LEU A 72 6.74 -16.05 2.20
C LEU A 72 6.43 -15.50 3.59
N VAL A 73 6.77 -16.25 4.65
CA VAL A 73 6.59 -15.80 6.05
C VAL A 73 7.47 -14.58 6.37
N PHE A 74 8.58 -14.40 5.64
CA PHE A 74 9.44 -13.22 5.77
C PHE A 74 8.97 -12.06 4.87
N ASP A 75 8.42 -12.36 3.70
CA ASP A 75 7.88 -11.38 2.76
C ASP A 75 6.55 -10.78 3.26
N HIS A 76 5.74 -11.62 3.92
CA HIS A 76 4.45 -11.30 4.54
C HIS A 76 4.52 -11.64 6.05
N PRO A 77 5.06 -10.73 6.86
CA PRO A 77 5.48 -11.04 8.23
C PRO A 77 4.33 -11.26 9.21
N THR A 78 3.08 -11.05 8.83
CA THR A 78 1.91 -11.18 9.70
C THR A 78 0.87 -12.11 9.07
N PRO A 79 0.05 -12.80 9.90
CA PRO A 79 -1.06 -13.62 9.41
C PRO A 79 -2.00 -12.87 8.45
N ARG A 80 -2.29 -11.59 8.75
CA ARG A 80 -3.12 -10.73 7.89
C ARG A 80 -2.48 -10.51 6.52
N HIS A 81 -1.20 -10.18 6.44
CA HIS A 81 -0.54 -9.96 5.14
C HIS A 81 -0.49 -11.24 4.30
N LEU A 82 -0.25 -12.39 4.96
CA LEU A 82 -0.24 -13.67 4.26
C LEU A 82 -1.64 -14.07 3.78
N ALA A 83 -2.69 -13.81 4.56
CA ALA A 83 -4.07 -14.05 4.16
C ALA A 83 -4.48 -13.24 2.92
N VAL A 84 -4.14 -11.95 2.88
CA VAL A 84 -4.37 -11.08 1.71
C VAL A 84 -3.62 -11.61 0.47
N PHE A 85 -2.35 -12.00 0.63
CA PHE A 85 -1.57 -12.60 -0.46
C PHE A 85 -2.25 -13.87 -1.01
N LEU A 86 -2.69 -14.77 -0.14
CA LEU A 86 -3.39 -15.99 -0.55
C LEU A 86 -4.71 -15.70 -1.26
N GLY A 87 -5.44 -14.66 -0.86
CA GLY A 87 -6.67 -14.22 -1.51
C GLY A 87 -6.44 -13.82 -2.96
N ASN A 88 -5.42 -12.99 -3.20
CA ASN A 88 -5.03 -12.54 -4.53
C ASN A 88 -4.65 -13.74 -5.43
N GLU A 89 -3.82 -14.64 -4.92
CA GLU A 89 -3.36 -15.82 -5.67
C GLU A 89 -4.50 -16.81 -5.98
N LEU A 90 -5.43 -17.01 -5.04
CA LEU A 90 -6.52 -17.99 -5.18
C LEU A 90 -7.64 -17.52 -6.09
N LEU A 91 -8.05 -16.27 -5.93
CA LEU A 91 -9.21 -15.72 -6.63
C LEU A 91 -8.80 -15.12 -7.98
N GLY A 92 -7.52 -14.83 -8.18
CA GLY A 92 -7.05 -14.14 -9.38
C GLY A 92 -7.72 -12.77 -9.54
N GLU A 93 -8.28 -12.24 -8.46
CA GLU A 93 -8.70 -10.85 -8.44
C GLU A 93 -7.43 -10.03 -8.55
N GLU A 94 -7.44 -9.08 -9.48
CA GLU A 94 -6.43 -8.05 -9.64
C GLU A 94 -5.97 -7.64 -8.24
N GLY A 95 -4.65 -7.62 -8.02
CA GLY A 95 -4.06 -7.32 -6.71
C GLY A 95 -4.65 -6.05 -6.09
N PRO A 96 -4.32 -5.75 -4.81
CA PRO A 96 -4.91 -4.61 -4.10
C PRO A 96 -5.04 -3.42 -5.04
N ASP A 97 -6.25 -2.86 -5.16
CA ASP A 97 -6.50 -1.74 -6.08
C ASP A 97 -5.39 -0.70 -5.88
N ALA A 98 -5.01 0.00 -6.95
CA ALA A 98 -3.76 0.76 -7.02
C ALA A 98 -3.55 1.68 -5.80
N GLU A 99 -4.64 2.21 -5.24
CA GLU A 99 -4.67 2.99 -4.00
C GLU A 99 -4.20 2.19 -2.76
N THR A 100 -4.71 0.96 -2.56
CA THR A 100 -4.34 0.09 -1.44
C THR A 100 -2.89 -0.40 -1.55
N ALA A 101 -2.44 -0.73 -2.77
CA ALA A 101 -1.05 -1.11 -3.02
C ALA A 101 -0.08 0.05 -2.71
N LEU A 102 -0.42 1.25 -3.17
CA LEU A 102 0.36 2.46 -2.93
C LEU A 102 0.48 2.78 -1.43
N VAL A 103 -0.61 2.67 -0.67
CA VAL A 103 -0.59 2.88 0.79
C VAL A 103 0.34 1.88 1.48
N ALA A 104 0.28 0.61 1.11
CA ALA A 104 1.16 -0.42 1.69
C ALA A 104 2.65 -0.17 1.39
N ASP A 105 2.97 0.29 0.17
CA ASP A 105 4.34 0.64 -0.22
C ASP A 105 4.85 1.87 0.55
N LEU A 106 4.00 2.87 0.78
CA LEU A 106 4.33 4.04 1.59
C LEU A 106 4.60 3.67 3.06
N ASP A 107 3.81 2.77 3.64
CA ASP A 107 4.02 2.27 5.01
C ASP A 107 5.34 1.50 5.14
N ARG A 108 5.68 0.69 4.13
CA ARG A 108 6.95 -0.04 4.06
C ARG A 108 8.14 0.92 3.94
N LEU A 109 8.00 1.99 3.15
CA LEU A 109 9.00 3.04 3.03
C LEU A 109 9.18 3.80 4.35
N ALA A 110 8.08 4.19 5.01
CA ALA A 110 8.11 4.89 6.30
C ALA A 110 8.79 4.07 7.39
N SER A 111 8.50 2.76 7.44
CA SER A 111 9.15 1.81 8.37
C SER A 111 10.65 1.65 8.09
N THR A 112 11.08 1.79 6.84
CA THR A 112 12.49 1.73 6.46
C THR A 112 13.23 3.00 6.84
N ILE A 113 12.66 4.17 6.55
CA ILE A 113 13.22 5.47 6.92
C ILE A 113 13.35 5.61 8.44
N SER A 114 12.37 5.12 9.20
CA SER A 114 12.36 5.20 10.68
C SER A 114 13.50 4.41 11.34
N ARG A 115 14.07 3.41 10.63
CA ARG A 115 15.22 2.62 11.09
C ARG A 115 16.57 3.26 10.76
N LEU A 116 16.60 4.28 9.88
CA LEU A 116 17.83 5.00 9.55
C LEU A 116 18.18 5.97 10.68
N SER A 117 19.43 5.94 11.15
CA SER A 117 19.90 6.87 12.18
C SER A 117 19.82 8.32 11.67
N PRO A 118 19.39 9.30 12.50
CA PRO A 118 19.23 10.69 12.08
C PRO A 118 20.54 11.38 11.65
N GLU A 119 21.70 10.87 12.06
CA GLU A 119 23.02 11.39 11.68
C GLU A 119 23.49 10.91 10.29
N MET A 120 22.81 9.92 9.70
CA MET A 120 23.21 9.36 8.40
C MET A 120 22.70 10.23 7.23
N SER A 121 23.60 10.50 6.28
CA SER A 121 23.31 11.11 4.97
C SER A 121 22.11 10.46 4.24
N ALA A 122 21.87 9.16 4.50
CA ALA A 122 20.74 8.41 3.98
C ALA A 122 19.37 9.03 4.32
N ARG A 123 19.18 9.58 5.52
CA ARG A 123 17.90 10.20 5.92
C ARG A 123 17.67 11.52 5.19
N ALA A 124 18.73 12.33 5.05
CA ALA A 124 18.69 13.57 4.26
C ALA A 124 18.40 13.29 2.78
N LEU A 125 19.01 12.25 2.21
CA LEU A 125 18.75 11.80 0.84
C LEU A 125 17.30 11.32 0.66
N ALA A 126 16.77 10.54 1.60
CA ALA A 126 15.38 10.09 1.57
C ALA A 126 14.40 11.28 1.57
N VAL A 127 14.65 12.28 2.43
CA VAL A 127 13.85 13.53 2.46
C VAL A 127 13.93 14.29 1.14
N ALA A 128 15.13 14.44 0.56
CA ALA A 128 15.30 15.13 -0.71
C ALA A 128 14.55 14.41 -1.85
N ARG A 129 14.61 13.08 -1.90
CA ARG A 129 13.91 12.29 -2.94
C ARG A 129 12.39 12.36 -2.81
N LEU A 130 11.85 12.28 -1.59
CA LEU A 130 10.42 12.40 -1.32
C LEU A 130 9.86 13.77 -1.74
N ARG A 131 10.61 14.86 -1.48
CA ARG A 131 10.21 16.21 -1.92
C ARG A 131 10.12 16.32 -3.45
N SER A 132 11.06 15.73 -4.18
CA SER A 132 11.04 15.67 -5.65
C SER A 132 9.82 14.92 -6.17
N MET A 133 9.52 13.75 -5.59
CA MET A 133 8.34 12.95 -5.97
C MET A 133 7.03 13.71 -5.73
N LEU A 134 6.90 14.39 -4.58
CA LEU A 134 5.72 15.21 -4.29
C LEU A 134 5.56 16.40 -5.25
N ALA A 135 6.66 17.02 -5.67
CA ALA A 135 6.63 18.08 -6.68
C ALA A 135 6.18 17.55 -8.05
N GLU A 136 6.72 16.41 -8.49
CA GLU A 136 6.34 15.76 -9.75
C GLU A 136 4.86 15.34 -9.77
N LEU A 137 4.31 14.82 -8.66
CA LEU A 137 2.88 14.49 -8.57
C LEU A 137 1.98 15.73 -8.52
N GLY A 138 2.41 16.80 -7.86
CA GLY A 138 1.66 18.06 -7.78
C GLY A 138 1.55 18.75 -9.14
N ASP A 139 2.61 18.71 -9.94
CA ASP A 139 2.66 19.29 -11.29
C ASP A 139 1.77 18.51 -12.28
N GLN A 140 1.70 17.17 -12.13
CA GLN A 140 0.80 16.33 -12.93
C GLN A 140 -0.70 16.55 -12.64
N ASN A 141 -1.03 17.21 -11.52
CA ASN A 141 -2.40 17.56 -11.16
C ASN A 141 -2.80 18.97 -11.65
N GLU A 142 -1.86 19.81 -12.10
CA GLU A 142 -2.13 21.06 -12.85
C GLU A 142 -2.36 20.75 -14.35
N GLY A 143 -3.21 19.75 -14.63
CA GLY A 143 -3.67 19.38 -15.97
C GLY A 143 -4.91 20.15 -16.44
N GLU A 144 -5.28 21.25 -15.79
CA GLU A 144 -6.14 22.25 -16.44
C GLU A 144 -5.23 23.16 -17.28
N PRO A 145 -5.60 23.48 -18.54
CA PRO A 145 -4.90 24.50 -19.27
C PRO A 145 -5.07 25.80 -18.50
N LYS A 146 -4.03 26.24 -17.77
CA LYS A 146 -3.83 27.66 -17.53
C LYS A 146 -3.81 28.26 -18.92
N ALA A 147 -4.95 28.82 -19.33
CA ALA A 147 -5.05 29.69 -20.49
C ALA A 147 -3.81 30.56 -20.43
N SER A 148 -2.95 30.40 -21.44
CA SER A 148 -1.70 31.14 -21.52
C SER A 148 -2.04 32.59 -21.23
N VAL A 149 -1.22 33.28 -20.43
CA VAL A 149 -1.39 34.73 -20.17
C VAL A 149 -1.51 35.51 -21.50
N SER A 150 -1.00 34.96 -22.60
CA SER A 150 -1.20 35.45 -23.97
C SER A 150 -2.64 35.35 -24.51
N GLN A 151 -3.44 34.35 -24.11
CA GLN A 151 -4.85 34.21 -24.51
C GLN A 151 -5.81 35.03 -23.63
N GLN A 152 -5.45 35.29 -22.36
CA GLN A 152 -6.20 36.23 -21.52
C GLN A 152 -6.05 37.68 -21.99
N LEU A 153 -4.97 38.02 -22.72
CA LEU A 153 -4.77 39.34 -23.30
C LEU A 153 -5.58 39.58 -24.58
N GLU A 154 -5.93 38.54 -25.34
CA GLU A 154 -6.81 38.65 -26.53
C GLU A 154 -8.31 38.60 -26.20
N ALA A 155 -8.68 38.08 -25.03
CA ALA A 155 -10.07 37.98 -24.57
C ALA A 155 -10.54 39.23 -23.79
N ALA A 156 -9.63 40.07 -23.31
CA ALA A 156 -9.97 41.41 -22.85
C ALA A 156 -10.33 42.24 -24.09
N SER A 157 -11.63 42.43 -24.31
CA SER A 157 -12.09 43.39 -25.32
C SER A 157 -11.56 44.77 -24.95
N ASP A 158 -11.19 45.60 -25.93
CA ASP A 158 -10.59 46.93 -25.75
C ASP A 158 -11.27 47.79 -24.65
N ASP A 159 -12.56 47.57 -24.37
CA ASP A 159 -13.33 48.23 -23.32
C ASP A 159 -12.80 48.03 -21.89
N GLU A 160 -12.17 46.90 -21.55
CA GLU A 160 -11.65 46.67 -20.18
C GLU A 160 -10.29 47.36 -19.94
N ILE A 161 -9.49 47.56 -20.99
CA ILE A 161 -8.21 48.30 -20.93
C ILE A 161 -8.45 49.78 -20.63
N PHE A 162 -9.51 50.37 -21.19
CA PHE A 162 -9.86 51.78 -20.95
C PHE A 162 -10.38 52.02 -19.53
N ASP A 163 -11.10 51.06 -18.93
CA ASP A 163 -11.61 51.20 -17.56
C ASP A 163 -10.50 51.13 -16.49
N PHE A 164 -9.42 50.40 -16.77
CA PHE A 164 -8.26 50.36 -15.88
C PHE A 164 -7.47 51.68 -15.88
N ILE A 165 -7.26 52.28 -17.06
CA ILE A 165 -6.52 53.56 -17.19
C ILE A 165 -7.30 54.71 -16.54
N ASN A 166 -8.63 54.72 -16.67
CA ASN A 166 -9.48 55.76 -16.07
C ASN A 166 -9.50 55.69 -14.53
N ARG A 167 -9.27 54.50 -13.96
CA ARG A 167 -9.20 54.28 -12.51
C ARG A 167 -7.87 54.70 -11.90
N GLU A 168 -6.78 54.64 -12.67
CA GLU A 168 -5.41 55.01 -12.23
C GLU A 168 -5.08 56.49 -12.48
N LEU A 169 -5.60 57.13 -13.54
CA LEU A 169 -5.33 58.55 -13.83
C LEU A 169 -6.36 59.53 -13.27
N GLY A 170 -7.43 59.02 -12.64
CA GLY A 170 -8.52 59.81 -12.06
C GLY A 170 -8.33 60.23 -10.60
N ARG A 171 -7.14 60.08 -10.01
CA ARG A 171 -6.90 60.45 -8.61
C ARG A 171 -5.57 61.19 -8.39
N SER A 172 -5.65 62.49 -8.69
CA SER A 172 -4.75 63.61 -8.32
C SER A 172 -3.78 64.07 -9.42
#